data_AF-A0A314UD31-F1
#
_entry.id   AF-A0A314UD31-F1
#
_cell.length_a   1.000
_cell.length_b   1.000
_cell.length_c   1.000
_cell.angle_alpha   90.00
_cell.angle_beta   90.00
_cell.angle_gamma   90.00
#
_symmetry.space_group_name_H-M   'P 1'
#
loop_
_entity.id
_entity.type
_entity.pdbx_description
1 polymer ?
#
loop_
_entity_poly.entity_id
_entity_poly.type
_entity_poly.pdbx_seq_one_letter_code
_entity_poly.pdbx_strand_id
1 'polypeptide(L)'
;MDSEDDMHDANDVESMDDDEGFYSDEMGMDYYGSDDDIDVDFGEDNEGIKRIEASRAENNFIILKESDIKQRQEEDITSVSTVLSISRAASSILLRYYNWSVSEVHEAWFADEDRVRKTFGLLKKPVVQLPSSRELTCGICFEAFHRGSIRSAACGHPFCCACWEGYIRTSISDGPGCLILRCPDPSCGAAVGQDMIVMLVSDEDNRKYSRYLLRSYIEDNKKVYVAIDYDIWSINQPLIRGLHITSIRQPKVGVLLYIL
;
A
#
# COMPACT_ATOMS: atom_id res chain seq x y z
N MET A 1 8.33 -36.14 61.51
CA MET A 1 8.28 -35.47 60.20
C MET A 1 8.22 -33.97 60.49
N ASP A 2 9.25 -33.39 61.11
CA ASP A 2 10.67 -33.30 60.71
C ASP A 2 10.78 -32.22 59.61
N SER A 3 11.38 -31.05 59.88
CA SER A 3 12.85 -30.80 59.97
C SER A 3 13.52 -30.90 58.60
N GLU A 4 14.38 -29.98 58.16
CA GLU A 4 15.05 -28.87 58.85
C GLU A 4 15.33 -27.68 57.90
N ASP A 5 15.92 -26.61 58.42
CA ASP A 5 16.38 -25.38 57.76
C ASP A 5 17.51 -25.58 56.73
N ASP A 6 17.78 -24.57 55.88
CA ASP A 6 19.08 -23.87 55.88
C ASP A 6 19.01 -22.51 55.12
N MET A 7 20.07 -21.68 55.24
CA MET A 7 20.14 -20.30 54.70
C MET A 7 21.48 -19.97 53.99
N HIS A 8 21.56 -18.76 53.41
CA HIS A 8 22.78 -18.07 52.92
C HIS A 8 23.39 -18.59 51.59
N ASP A 9 24.21 -17.83 50.84
CA ASP A 9 24.60 -16.41 50.97
C ASP A 9 24.81 -15.74 49.59
N ALA A 10 25.17 -14.45 49.60
CA ALA A 10 25.65 -13.71 48.43
C ALA A 10 27.20 -13.60 48.38
N ASN A 11 27.76 -13.65 47.17
CA ASN A 11 29.02 -13.03 46.69
C ASN A 11 29.13 -13.36 45.18
N ASP A 12 29.64 -12.54 44.26
CA ASP A 12 30.65 -11.47 44.31
C ASP A 12 32.10 -11.97 44.43
N VAL A 13 32.69 -12.33 43.27
CA VAL A 13 34.14 -12.50 43.07
C VAL A 13 34.51 -12.05 41.64
N GLU A 14 35.67 -11.40 41.50
CA GLU A 14 36.24 -10.88 40.25
C GLU A 14 37.34 -11.79 39.66
N SER A 15 37.49 -11.77 38.34
CA SER A 15 38.73 -12.08 37.59
C SER A 15 38.51 -11.60 36.13
N MET A 16 39.05 -10.48 35.62
CA MET A 16 40.44 -9.96 35.53
C MET A 16 41.24 -10.53 34.34
N ASP A 17 42.19 -9.69 33.85
CA ASP A 17 43.24 -9.88 32.84
C ASP A 17 42.74 -10.00 31.36
N ASP A 18 43.28 -9.29 30.35
CA ASP A 18 44.36 -8.28 30.19
C ASP A 18 43.98 -7.32 29.02
N ASP A 19 44.30 -6.01 28.98
CA ASP A 19 45.60 -5.30 28.81
C ASP A 19 46.31 -5.61 27.45
N GLU A 20 46.69 -4.68 26.55
CA GLU A 20 46.41 -3.24 26.26
C GLU A 20 46.73 -3.06 24.72
N GLY A 21 46.58 -1.94 23.99
CA GLY A 21 46.12 -0.58 24.30
C GLY A 21 47.23 0.49 24.22
N PHE A 22 47.09 1.49 23.32
CA PHE A 22 47.83 2.76 23.36
C PHE A 22 47.24 3.83 22.41
N TYR A 23 47.58 5.11 22.66
CA TYR A 23 47.08 6.29 21.95
C TYR A 23 48.15 6.97 21.07
N SER A 24 47.68 7.92 20.23
CA SER A 24 48.35 9.18 19.84
C SER A 24 48.57 9.37 18.33
N ASP A 25 47.64 10.13 17.73
CA ASP A 25 47.90 11.45 17.14
C ASP A 25 49.38 11.89 16.97
N GLU A 26 49.78 12.23 15.73
CA GLU A 26 50.56 13.44 15.45
C GLU A 26 50.39 13.90 13.97
N MET A 27 50.67 15.17 13.68
CA MET A 27 50.64 15.74 12.33
C MET A 27 51.91 15.41 11.52
N GLY A 28 51.76 15.12 10.23
CA GLY A 28 52.87 14.97 9.29
C GLY A 28 52.58 15.66 7.96
N MET A 29 52.97 16.93 7.84
CA MET A 29 53.11 17.62 6.55
C MET A 29 54.52 17.35 6.01
N ASP A 30 54.69 17.17 4.69
CA ASP A 30 55.75 17.86 3.93
C ASP A 30 55.70 17.62 2.42
N TYR A 31 56.40 18.51 1.70
CA TYR A 31 56.54 18.57 0.24
C TYR A 31 57.30 17.36 -0.36
N TYR A 32 57.01 17.00 -1.61
CA TYR A 32 57.72 17.53 -2.79
C TYR A 32 57.01 17.13 -4.08
N GLY A 33 57.13 17.95 -5.12
CA GLY A 33 56.67 17.64 -6.47
C GLY A 33 57.82 17.22 -7.38
N SER A 34 57.49 16.55 -8.47
CA SER A 34 58.33 16.45 -9.67
C SER A 34 57.42 16.59 -10.88
N ASP A 35 57.80 17.47 -11.80
CA ASP A 35 57.22 17.49 -13.13
C ASP A 35 57.79 16.30 -13.91
N ASP A 36 56.91 15.54 -14.57
CA ASP A 36 57.28 14.58 -15.62
C ASP A 36 56.33 14.82 -16.80
N ASP A 37 56.88 15.22 -17.95
CA ASP A 37 56.12 15.59 -19.14
C ASP A 37 55.41 14.38 -19.75
N ILE A 38 54.08 14.33 -19.67
CA ILE A 38 53.26 13.39 -20.45
C ILE A 38 52.80 14.09 -21.73
N ASP A 39 53.50 13.77 -22.81
CA ASP A 39 53.22 14.23 -24.16
C ASP A 39 51.81 13.79 -24.62
N VAL A 40 50.95 14.76 -24.95
CA VAL A 40 49.55 14.52 -25.32
C VAL A 40 49.43 14.30 -26.83
N ASP A 41 49.88 13.12 -27.27
CA ASP A 41 49.69 12.66 -28.65
C ASP A 41 48.20 12.52 -28.99
N PHE A 42 47.78 13.13 -30.10
CA PHE A 42 46.38 13.24 -30.52
C PHE A 42 45.98 12.06 -31.42
N GLY A 43 45.89 10.86 -30.83
CA GLY A 43 45.35 9.66 -31.48
C GLY A 43 43.82 9.73 -31.71
N GLU A 44 43.36 9.40 -32.92
CA GLU A 44 41.94 9.41 -33.32
C GLU A 44 41.16 8.14 -32.88
N ASP A 45 41.21 7.81 -31.58
CA ASP A 45 40.67 6.55 -31.03
C ASP A 45 39.18 6.62 -30.63
N ASN A 46 38.29 6.63 -31.63
CA ASN A 46 36.83 6.75 -31.48
C ASN A 46 36.09 5.49 -30.92
N GLU A 47 36.67 4.82 -29.92
CA GLU A 47 36.06 3.67 -29.22
C GLU A 47 35.66 3.97 -27.77
N GLY A 48 36.07 5.11 -27.19
CA GLY A 48 35.71 5.51 -25.83
C GLY A 48 34.22 5.83 -25.63
N ILE A 49 33.55 6.35 -26.67
CA ILE A 49 32.16 6.87 -26.55
C ILE A 49 31.12 5.75 -26.48
N LYS A 50 31.34 4.64 -27.20
CA LYS A 50 30.35 3.55 -27.39
C LYS A 50 29.96 2.80 -26.11
N ARG A 51 30.70 2.98 -25.00
CA ARG A 51 30.45 2.27 -23.73
C ARG A 51 29.55 3.01 -22.75
N ILE A 52 29.15 4.25 -23.04
CA ILE A 52 28.19 5.03 -22.21
C ILE A 52 26.75 4.86 -22.70
N GLU A 53 26.53 4.60 -23.99
CA GLU A 53 25.19 4.57 -24.59
C GLU A 53 24.37 3.33 -24.21
N ALA A 54 25.04 2.20 -23.93
CA ALA A 54 24.40 0.92 -23.61
C ALA A 54 23.66 0.86 -22.25
N SER A 55 23.67 1.93 -21.45
CA SER A 55 23.02 1.97 -20.12
C SER A 55 21.91 3.03 -19.98
N ARG A 56 21.53 3.74 -21.06
CA ARG A 56 20.27 4.47 -21.08
C ARG A 56 19.13 3.51 -21.45
N ALA A 57 18.65 2.78 -20.45
CA ALA A 57 17.31 2.22 -20.54
C ALA A 57 16.33 3.38 -20.75
N GLU A 58 15.59 3.36 -21.86
CA GLU A 58 14.54 4.33 -22.15
C GLU A 58 13.38 4.11 -21.17
N ASN A 59 13.51 4.70 -19.99
CA ASN A 59 12.49 4.72 -18.96
C ASN A 59 11.35 5.62 -19.46
N ASN A 60 10.48 5.04 -20.28
CA ASN A 60 9.32 5.67 -20.87
C ASN A 60 8.28 5.97 -19.77
N PHE A 61 8.47 7.11 -19.10
CA PHE A 61 7.53 7.62 -18.11
C PHE A 61 6.37 8.35 -18.81
N ILE A 62 5.14 8.05 -18.38
CA ILE A 62 3.95 8.80 -18.78
C ILE A 62 3.51 9.65 -17.60
N ILE A 63 3.40 10.96 -17.79
CA ILE A 63 2.80 11.86 -16.79
C ILE A 63 1.28 11.71 -16.85
N LEU A 64 0.64 11.35 -15.73
CA LEU A 64 -0.81 11.23 -15.61
C LEU A 64 -1.38 12.22 -14.60
N LYS A 65 -2.61 12.69 -14.88
CA LYS A 65 -3.42 13.51 -13.98
C LYS A 65 -4.32 12.62 -13.12
N GLU A 66 -4.85 13.21 -12.05
CA GLU A 66 -5.82 12.55 -11.16
C GLU A 66 -7.03 11.95 -11.90
N SER A 67 -7.49 12.61 -12.98
CA SER A 67 -8.55 12.11 -13.88
C SER A 67 -8.20 10.78 -14.54
N ASP A 68 -6.96 10.66 -15.02
CA ASP A 68 -6.52 9.58 -15.90
C ASP A 68 -6.25 8.31 -15.07
N ILE A 69 -5.88 8.51 -13.80
CA ILE A 69 -5.71 7.44 -12.80
C ILE A 69 -7.08 6.93 -12.33
N LYS A 70 -8.04 7.83 -12.07
CA LYS A 70 -9.43 7.45 -11.77
C LYS A 70 -10.04 6.65 -12.92
N GLN A 71 -9.79 7.05 -14.17
CA GLN A 71 -10.20 6.29 -15.35
C GLN A 71 -9.59 4.89 -15.36
N ARG A 72 -8.26 4.76 -15.25
CA ARG A 72 -7.57 3.45 -15.23
C ARG A 72 -8.03 2.55 -14.08
N GLN A 73 -8.21 3.12 -12.89
CA GLN A 73 -8.79 2.41 -11.74
C GLN A 73 -10.19 1.84 -12.05
N GLU A 74 -11.06 2.64 -12.68
CA GLU A 74 -12.41 2.21 -13.06
C GLU A 74 -12.40 1.24 -14.26
N GLU A 75 -11.43 1.34 -15.18
CA GLU A 75 -11.18 0.38 -16.26
C GLU A 75 -10.72 -0.98 -15.72
N ASP A 76 -9.73 -1.02 -14.81
CA ASP A 76 -9.25 -2.24 -14.15
C ASP A 76 -10.37 -2.93 -13.35
N ILE A 77 -11.18 -2.16 -12.59
CA ILE A 77 -12.37 -2.66 -11.89
C ILE A 77 -13.41 -3.21 -12.89
N THR A 78 -13.60 -2.57 -14.04
CA THR A 78 -14.52 -3.05 -15.09
C THR A 78 -14.03 -4.35 -15.72
N SER A 79 -12.73 -4.44 -15.99
CA SER A 79 -12.08 -5.63 -16.57
C SER A 79 -12.28 -6.84 -15.67
N VAL A 80 -11.90 -6.74 -14.39
CA VAL A 80 -12.10 -7.82 -13.40
C VAL A 80 -13.58 -8.15 -13.20
N SER A 81 -14.45 -7.13 -13.12
CA SER A 81 -15.90 -7.33 -12.91
C SER A 81 -16.57 -8.08 -14.06
N THR A 82 -16.17 -7.80 -15.31
CA THR A 82 -16.71 -8.46 -16.50
C THR A 82 -16.12 -9.85 -16.72
N VAL A 83 -14.78 -10.01 -16.62
CA VAL A 83 -14.10 -11.29 -16.83
C VAL A 83 -14.47 -12.32 -15.76
N LEU A 84 -14.56 -11.93 -14.49
CA LEU A 84 -14.93 -12.84 -13.39
C LEU A 84 -16.44 -12.91 -13.13
N SER A 85 -17.25 -12.10 -13.81
CA SER A 85 -18.70 -11.99 -13.60
C SER A 85 -19.10 -11.73 -12.12
N ILE A 86 -18.39 -10.81 -11.47
CA ILE A 86 -18.62 -10.38 -10.08
C ILE A 86 -18.93 -8.88 -10.01
N SER A 87 -19.45 -8.41 -8.87
CA SER A 87 -19.76 -6.99 -8.70
C SER A 87 -18.51 -6.10 -8.73
N ARG A 88 -18.68 -4.82 -9.13
CA ARG A 88 -17.60 -3.81 -9.09
C ARG A 88 -16.99 -3.69 -7.69
N ALA A 89 -17.81 -3.74 -6.65
CA ALA A 89 -17.35 -3.72 -5.26
C ALA A 89 -16.47 -4.93 -4.90
N ALA A 90 -16.85 -6.14 -5.31
CA ALA A 90 -16.01 -7.33 -5.12
C ALA A 90 -14.68 -7.22 -5.90
N SER A 91 -14.73 -6.69 -7.12
CA SER A 91 -13.55 -6.46 -7.98
C SER A 91 -12.57 -5.46 -7.35
N SER A 92 -13.09 -4.34 -6.82
CA SER A 92 -12.33 -3.33 -6.07
C SER A 92 -11.66 -3.90 -4.81
N ILE A 93 -12.34 -4.82 -4.10
CA ILE A 93 -11.76 -5.53 -2.95
C ILE A 93 -10.60 -6.43 -3.39
N LEU A 94 -10.80 -7.25 -4.42
CA LEU A 94 -9.76 -8.16 -4.92
C LEU A 94 -8.54 -7.39 -5.43
N LEU A 95 -8.74 -6.39 -6.30
CA LEU A 95 -7.65 -5.61 -6.89
C LEU A 95 -6.72 -5.01 -5.83
N ARG A 96 -7.26 -4.44 -4.74
CA ARG A 96 -6.43 -3.90 -3.65
C ARG A 96 -5.62 -4.96 -2.92
N TYR A 97 -6.17 -6.15 -2.68
CA TYR A 97 -5.41 -7.25 -2.05
C TYR A 97 -4.33 -7.85 -2.96
N TYR A 98 -4.47 -7.72 -4.29
CA TYR A 98 -3.49 -8.15 -5.29
C TYR A 98 -2.74 -6.96 -5.92
N ASN A 99 -2.50 -5.89 -5.15
CA ASN A 99 -1.68 -4.74 -5.55
C ASN A 99 -2.02 -4.14 -6.93
N TRP A 100 -3.31 -4.08 -7.26
CA TRP A 100 -3.91 -3.69 -8.56
C TRP A 100 -3.39 -4.47 -9.78
N SER A 101 -2.86 -5.67 -9.56
CA SER A 101 -2.46 -6.59 -10.62
C SER A 101 -3.64 -7.45 -11.08
N VAL A 102 -4.30 -7.00 -12.16
CA VAL A 102 -5.40 -7.74 -12.83
C VAL A 102 -5.01 -9.20 -13.13
N SER A 103 -3.76 -9.46 -13.52
CA SER A 103 -3.22 -10.81 -13.74
C SER A 103 -3.21 -11.65 -12.47
N GLU A 104 -2.67 -11.14 -11.35
CA GLU A 104 -2.61 -11.86 -10.07
C GLU A 104 -4.04 -12.16 -9.55
N VAL A 105 -4.99 -11.23 -9.74
CA VAL A 105 -6.42 -11.46 -9.42
C VAL A 105 -7.00 -12.60 -10.25
N HIS A 106 -6.79 -12.60 -11.57
CA HIS A 106 -7.32 -13.63 -12.48
C HIS A 106 -6.68 -15.00 -12.20
N GLU A 107 -5.37 -15.08 -12.06
CA GLU A 107 -4.64 -16.32 -11.75
C GLU A 107 -5.10 -16.92 -10.42
N ALA A 108 -5.23 -16.11 -9.37
CA ALA A 108 -5.71 -16.59 -8.08
C ALA A 108 -7.18 -17.06 -8.11
N TRP A 109 -8.06 -16.34 -8.83
CA TRP A 109 -9.47 -16.68 -8.96
C TRP A 109 -9.69 -17.97 -9.76
N PHE A 110 -9.03 -18.11 -10.92
CA PHE A 110 -9.16 -19.30 -11.76
C PHE A 110 -8.46 -20.53 -11.15
N ALA A 111 -7.49 -20.35 -10.25
CA ALA A 111 -6.91 -21.44 -9.49
C ALA A 111 -7.84 -21.97 -8.38
N ASP A 112 -8.56 -21.10 -7.65
CA ASP A 112 -9.47 -21.50 -6.55
C ASP A 112 -10.44 -20.37 -6.15
N GLU A 113 -11.55 -20.25 -6.87
CA GLU A 113 -12.59 -19.24 -6.61
C GLU A 113 -13.11 -19.28 -5.16
N ASP A 114 -13.40 -20.48 -4.63
CA ASP A 114 -14.08 -20.58 -3.33
C ASP A 114 -13.13 -20.30 -2.15
N ARG A 115 -11.83 -20.60 -2.26
CA ARG A 115 -10.81 -20.10 -1.33
C ARG A 115 -10.69 -18.59 -1.39
N VAL A 116 -10.58 -18.01 -2.59
CA VAL A 116 -10.49 -16.55 -2.78
C VAL A 116 -11.73 -15.86 -2.17
N ARG A 117 -12.93 -16.35 -2.46
CA ARG A 117 -14.17 -15.83 -1.86
C ARG A 117 -14.22 -15.98 -0.34
N LYS A 118 -13.75 -17.10 0.22
CA LYS A 118 -13.71 -17.31 1.66
C LYS A 118 -12.75 -16.34 2.35
N THR A 119 -11.53 -16.20 1.84
CA THR A 119 -10.51 -15.27 2.36
C THR A 119 -10.98 -13.82 2.32
N PHE A 120 -11.61 -13.41 1.22
CA PHE A 120 -12.06 -12.01 1.06
C PHE A 120 -13.51 -11.76 1.50
N GLY A 121 -14.23 -12.76 2.01
CA GLY A 121 -15.60 -12.59 2.54
C GLY A 121 -16.66 -12.31 1.46
N LEU A 122 -16.41 -12.75 0.22
CA LEU A 122 -17.23 -12.50 -0.97
C LEU A 122 -18.33 -13.56 -1.14
N LEU A 123 -19.25 -13.57 -0.18
CA LEU A 123 -20.28 -14.60 -0.01
C LEU A 123 -21.22 -14.74 -1.21
N LYS A 124 -21.45 -15.99 -1.65
CA LYS A 124 -22.45 -16.35 -2.69
C LYS A 124 -23.91 -16.31 -2.19
N LYS A 125 -24.12 -16.37 -0.87
CA LYS A 125 -25.43 -16.40 -0.18
C LYS A 125 -25.28 -15.78 1.21
N PRO A 126 -26.34 -15.18 1.80
CA PRO A 126 -26.30 -14.72 3.19
C PRO A 126 -26.14 -15.88 4.17
N VAL A 127 -25.45 -15.59 5.29
CA VAL A 127 -25.33 -16.47 6.46
C VAL A 127 -26.63 -16.44 7.26
N VAL A 128 -27.20 -15.24 7.44
CA VAL A 128 -28.46 -15.00 8.14
C VAL A 128 -29.58 -14.76 7.12
N GLN A 129 -30.55 -15.67 7.10
CA GLN A 129 -31.81 -15.49 6.38
C GLN A 129 -32.68 -14.48 7.15
N LEU A 130 -32.69 -13.22 6.72
CA LEU A 130 -33.52 -12.18 7.35
C LEU A 130 -35.01 -12.53 7.22
N PRO A 131 -35.77 -12.63 8.33
CA PRO A 131 -37.18 -13.03 8.27
C PRO A 131 -38.04 -12.01 7.53
N SER A 132 -39.18 -12.46 7.02
CA SER A 132 -40.20 -11.65 6.31
C SER A 132 -41.02 -10.73 7.22
N SER A 133 -40.53 -10.46 8.44
CA SER A 133 -41.15 -9.53 9.38
C SER A 133 -41.15 -8.09 8.83
N ARG A 134 -42.13 -7.29 9.26
CA ARG A 134 -42.16 -5.84 9.02
C ARG A 134 -41.06 -5.12 9.77
N GLU A 135 -40.69 -5.64 10.93
CA GLU A 135 -39.72 -5.08 11.87
C GLU A 135 -38.63 -6.08 12.20
N LEU A 136 -37.42 -5.56 12.37
CA LEU A 136 -36.19 -6.31 12.60
C LEU A 136 -35.35 -5.58 13.66
N THR A 137 -34.76 -6.32 14.59
CA THR A 137 -33.88 -5.79 15.63
C THR A 137 -32.50 -5.48 15.06
N CYS A 138 -31.92 -4.33 15.42
CA CYS A 138 -30.54 -3.98 15.11
C CYS A 138 -29.56 -4.72 16.03
N GLY A 139 -28.57 -5.41 15.48
CA GLY A 139 -27.56 -6.16 16.25
C GLY A 139 -26.52 -5.31 17.02
N ILE A 140 -26.66 -3.97 17.04
CA ILE A 140 -25.75 -3.04 17.76
C ILE A 140 -26.49 -2.27 18.85
N CYS A 141 -27.59 -1.57 18.52
CA CYS A 141 -28.37 -0.81 19.51
C CYS A 141 -29.54 -1.61 20.13
N PHE A 142 -29.83 -2.82 19.63
CA PHE A 142 -30.91 -3.70 20.10
C PHE A 142 -32.34 -3.14 19.97
N GLU A 143 -32.51 -1.98 19.34
CA GLU A 143 -33.81 -1.39 18.99
C GLU A 143 -34.44 -2.08 17.77
N ALA A 144 -35.77 -2.01 17.67
CA ALA A 144 -36.53 -2.54 16.54
C ALA A 144 -36.78 -1.46 15.48
N PHE A 145 -36.53 -1.79 14.21
CA PHE A 145 -36.72 -0.89 13.08
C PHE A 145 -37.55 -1.55 11.97
N HIS A 146 -38.30 -0.76 11.21
CA HIS A 146 -38.90 -1.23 9.96
C HIS A 146 -37.82 -1.75 8.99
N ARG A 147 -38.15 -2.80 8.24
CA ARG A 147 -37.23 -3.50 7.32
C ARG A 147 -36.53 -2.61 6.28
N GLY A 148 -37.07 -1.43 5.95
CA GLY A 148 -36.44 -0.45 5.05
C GLY A 148 -35.31 0.38 5.69
N SER A 149 -35.28 0.47 7.02
CA SER A 149 -34.26 1.20 7.80
C SER A 149 -33.15 0.29 8.33
N ILE A 150 -33.21 -1.01 8.03
CA ILE A 150 -32.17 -2.00 8.29
C ILE A 150 -31.37 -2.24 7.01
N ARG A 151 -30.05 -2.35 7.16
CA ARG A 151 -29.12 -2.78 6.11
C ARG A 151 -28.27 -3.94 6.61
N SER A 152 -27.73 -4.69 5.67
CA SER A 152 -26.80 -5.80 5.91
C SER A 152 -25.77 -5.85 4.79
N ALA A 153 -24.53 -6.21 5.10
CA ALA A 153 -23.59 -6.68 4.08
C ALA A 153 -24.06 -8.04 3.51
N ALA A 154 -23.28 -8.64 2.61
CA ALA A 154 -23.61 -9.91 1.94
C ALA A 154 -23.89 -11.10 2.90
N CYS A 155 -23.58 -10.98 4.19
CA CYS A 155 -23.88 -11.94 5.25
C CYS A 155 -25.34 -11.95 5.72
N GLY A 156 -26.11 -10.87 5.54
CA GLY A 156 -27.47 -10.76 6.08
C GLY A 156 -27.59 -10.34 7.55
N HIS A 157 -26.50 -10.02 8.27
CA HIS A 157 -26.60 -9.50 9.65
C HIS A 157 -27.28 -8.12 9.68
N PRO A 158 -28.37 -7.93 10.45
CA PRO A 158 -29.17 -6.70 10.44
C PRO A 158 -28.61 -5.63 11.38
N PHE A 159 -28.31 -4.45 10.83
CA PHE A 159 -28.07 -3.24 11.62
C PHE A 159 -28.81 -2.06 11.00
N CYS A 160 -29.23 -1.08 11.81
CA CYS A 160 -29.92 0.10 11.30
C CYS A 160 -28.97 1.04 10.54
N CYS A 161 -29.51 1.90 9.68
CA CYS A 161 -28.71 2.84 8.90
C CYS A 161 -27.78 3.69 9.77
N ALA A 162 -28.24 4.16 10.94
CA ALA A 162 -27.43 4.98 11.84
C ALA A 162 -26.22 4.23 12.45
N CYS A 163 -26.40 2.96 12.84
CA CYS A 163 -25.28 2.14 13.33
C CYS A 163 -24.26 1.84 12.22
N TRP A 164 -24.72 1.59 10.98
CA TRP A 164 -23.84 1.45 9.82
C TRP A 164 -23.09 2.75 9.49
N GLU A 165 -23.80 3.87 9.41
CA GLU A 165 -23.24 5.20 9.16
C GLU A 165 -22.14 5.54 10.19
N GLY A 166 -22.43 5.35 11.49
CA GLY A 166 -21.45 5.55 12.56
C GLY A 166 -20.22 4.65 12.42
N TYR A 167 -20.43 3.34 12.21
CA TYR A 167 -19.33 2.37 12.04
C TYR A 167 -18.44 2.69 10.84
N ILE A 168 -19.03 3.00 9.69
CA ILE A 168 -18.30 3.32 8.46
C ILE A 168 -17.59 4.68 8.61
N ARG A 169 -18.23 5.70 9.20
CA ARG A 169 -17.62 7.02 9.46
C ARG A 169 -16.41 6.93 10.39
N THR A 170 -16.52 6.17 11.48
CA THR A 170 -15.39 5.93 12.40
C THR A 170 -14.25 5.29 11.63
N SER A 171 -14.50 4.19 10.90
CA SER A 171 -13.44 3.53 10.12
C SER A 171 -12.81 4.42 9.04
N ILE A 172 -13.57 5.30 8.38
CA ILE A 172 -13.03 6.30 7.43
C ILE A 172 -12.17 7.34 8.16
N SER A 173 -12.51 7.69 9.41
CA SER A 173 -11.76 8.64 10.24
C SER A 173 -10.46 8.02 10.79
N ASP A 174 -10.49 6.73 11.11
CA ASP A 174 -9.31 5.94 11.50
C ASP A 174 -8.32 5.75 10.34
N GLY A 175 -8.79 5.88 9.09
CA GLY A 175 -7.96 6.02 7.89
C GLY A 175 -8.16 4.93 6.83
N PRO A 176 -7.12 4.51 6.09
CA PRO A 176 -7.26 3.65 4.91
C PRO A 176 -7.74 2.22 5.23
N GLY A 177 -7.81 1.82 6.50
CA GLY A 177 -8.43 0.56 6.93
C GLY A 177 -9.89 0.41 6.48
N CYS A 178 -10.62 1.51 6.27
CA CYS A 178 -11.98 1.52 5.72
C CYS A 178 -12.11 0.85 4.34
N LEU A 179 -11.00 0.69 3.59
CA LEU A 179 -11.00 0.01 2.30
C LEU A 179 -11.25 -1.51 2.44
N ILE A 180 -10.84 -2.14 3.55
CA ILE A 180 -10.97 -3.59 3.81
C ILE A 180 -12.06 -3.92 4.84
N LEU A 181 -13.01 -3.00 5.03
CA LEU A 181 -14.05 -3.02 6.05
C LEU A 181 -14.90 -4.31 6.01
N ARG A 182 -15.30 -4.76 7.21
CA ARG A 182 -16.00 -6.03 7.44
C ARG A 182 -17.37 -5.79 8.07
N CYS A 183 -18.14 -6.85 8.20
CA CYS A 183 -19.38 -6.84 8.98
C CYS A 183 -19.10 -6.42 10.43
N PRO A 184 -19.94 -5.56 11.05
CA PRO A 184 -19.80 -5.18 12.46
C PRO A 184 -19.89 -6.35 13.45
N ASP A 185 -20.51 -7.46 13.05
CA ASP A 185 -20.52 -8.70 13.84
C ASP A 185 -19.11 -9.33 13.90
N PRO A 186 -18.50 -9.47 15.10
CA PRO A 186 -17.11 -9.96 15.24
C PRO A 186 -16.85 -11.39 14.74
N SER A 187 -17.89 -12.22 14.57
CA SER A 187 -17.76 -13.57 14.02
C SER A 187 -17.78 -13.60 12.48
N CYS A 188 -18.07 -12.47 11.84
CA CYS A 188 -18.47 -12.42 10.43
C CYS A 188 -17.44 -11.74 9.53
N GLY A 189 -16.58 -12.54 8.88
CA GLY A 189 -15.58 -12.06 7.91
C GLY A 189 -16.13 -11.48 6.58
N ALA A 190 -17.45 -11.31 6.42
CA ALA A 190 -18.03 -10.79 5.19
C ALA A 190 -17.57 -9.34 4.91
N ALA A 191 -17.22 -9.04 3.67
CA ALA A 191 -16.77 -7.70 3.28
C ALA A 191 -17.92 -6.70 3.12
N VAL A 192 -17.63 -5.44 3.40
CA VAL A 192 -18.49 -4.29 3.08
C VAL A 192 -18.04 -3.72 1.74
N GLY A 193 -18.98 -3.59 0.80
CA GLY A 193 -18.69 -3.06 -0.53
C GLY A 193 -18.69 -1.53 -0.57
N GLN A 194 -17.98 -0.96 -1.55
CA GLN A 194 -17.96 0.48 -1.82
C GLN A 194 -19.37 1.03 -2.12
N ASP A 195 -20.23 0.24 -2.75
CA ASP A 195 -21.64 0.54 -2.99
C ASP A 195 -22.43 0.76 -1.68
N MET A 196 -22.13 -0.02 -0.64
CA MET A 196 -22.75 0.12 0.67
C MET A 196 -22.19 1.32 1.45
N ILE A 197 -20.90 1.62 1.30
CA ILE A 197 -20.25 2.80 1.90
C ILE A 197 -20.84 4.08 1.29
N VAL A 198 -20.85 4.18 -0.05
CA VAL A 198 -21.33 5.36 -0.78
C VAL A 198 -22.82 5.64 -0.52
N MET A 199 -23.63 4.60 -0.29
CA MET A 199 -25.05 4.74 0.07
C MET A 199 -25.29 5.35 1.47
N LEU A 200 -24.35 5.17 2.42
CA LEU A 200 -24.63 5.34 3.85
C LEU A 200 -23.83 6.44 4.57
N VAL A 201 -22.81 7.03 3.95
CA VAL A 201 -22.04 8.14 4.54
C VAL A 201 -22.21 9.46 3.80
N SER A 202 -21.76 10.55 4.42
CA SER A 202 -21.85 11.90 3.85
C SER A 202 -20.97 12.09 2.61
N ASP A 203 -21.25 13.10 1.79
CA ASP A 203 -20.38 13.47 0.65
C ASP A 203 -18.94 13.81 1.09
N GLU A 204 -18.75 14.34 2.31
CA GLU A 204 -17.43 14.61 2.87
C GLU A 204 -16.67 13.31 3.18
N ASP A 205 -17.35 12.36 3.84
CA ASP A 205 -16.79 11.05 4.19
C ASP A 205 -16.54 10.21 2.94
N ASN A 206 -17.42 10.29 1.94
CA ASN A 206 -17.23 9.70 0.61
C ASN A 206 -16.02 10.29 -0.14
N ARG A 207 -15.74 11.59 0.01
CA ARG A 207 -14.52 12.20 -0.55
C ARG A 207 -13.25 11.73 0.18
N LYS A 208 -13.29 11.50 1.49
CA LYS A 208 -12.18 10.87 2.26
C LYS A 208 -11.94 9.45 1.78
N TYR A 209 -12.99 8.61 1.73
CA TYR A 209 -12.94 7.24 1.22
C TYR A 209 -12.38 7.18 -0.21
N SER A 210 -12.88 8.02 -1.11
CA SER A 210 -12.43 8.07 -2.51
C SER A 210 -10.95 8.45 -2.62
N ARG A 211 -10.44 9.32 -1.74
CA ARG A 211 -9.01 9.65 -1.68
C ARG A 211 -8.17 8.46 -1.22
N TYR A 212 -8.61 7.69 -0.21
CA TYR A 212 -7.92 6.46 0.20
C TYR A 212 -7.93 5.40 -0.92
N LEU A 213 -9.07 5.22 -1.60
CA LEU A 213 -9.19 4.29 -2.72
C LEU A 213 -8.27 4.65 -3.88
N LEU A 214 -8.23 5.93 -4.28
CA LEU A 214 -7.30 6.41 -5.30
C LEU A 214 -5.84 6.26 -4.87
N ARG A 215 -5.52 6.61 -3.61
CA ARG A 215 -4.18 6.46 -3.04
C ARG A 215 -3.68 5.01 -3.08
N SER A 216 -4.54 4.03 -2.79
CA SER A 216 -4.18 2.61 -2.93
C SER A 216 -3.82 2.23 -4.38
N TYR A 217 -4.45 2.82 -5.40
CA TYR A 217 -4.05 2.59 -6.80
C TYR A 217 -2.65 3.13 -7.11
N ILE A 218 -2.21 4.16 -6.40
CA ILE A 218 -0.92 4.83 -6.63
C ILE A 218 0.19 4.15 -5.83
N GLU A 219 -0.07 3.75 -4.58
CA GLU A 219 0.94 3.18 -3.67
C GLU A 219 1.13 1.67 -3.86
N ASP A 220 0.07 0.92 -4.13
CA ASP A 220 0.16 -0.53 -4.28
C ASP A 220 0.54 -0.96 -5.71
N ASN A 221 0.19 -0.17 -6.73
CA ASN A 221 0.42 -0.55 -8.13
C ASN A 221 1.89 -0.36 -8.53
N LYS A 222 2.61 -1.48 -8.68
CA LYS A 222 4.04 -1.59 -9.03
C LYS A 222 4.46 -0.86 -10.34
N LYS A 223 3.53 -0.25 -11.09
CA LYS A 223 3.74 0.51 -12.34
C LYS A 223 3.45 2.02 -12.20
N VAL A 224 3.02 2.49 -11.03
CA VAL A 224 2.65 3.89 -10.78
C VAL A 224 3.57 4.48 -9.72
N TYR A 225 4.05 5.70 -9.96
CA TYR A 225 4.94 6.43 -9.05
C TYR A 225 4.48 7.89 -8.93
N VAL A 226 4.79 8.51 -7.80
CA VAL A 226 4.52 9.94 -7.57
C VAL A 226 5.78 10.74 -7.84
N ALA A 227 5.69 11.77 -8.69
CA ALA A 227 6.71 12.80 -8.75
C ALA A 227 6.37 13.88 -7.72
N ILE A 228 7.39 14.38 -7.02
CA ILE A 228 7.32 15.62 -6.25
C ILE A 228 7.93 16.75 -7.10
N ASP A 229 7.46 17.99 -6.97
CA ASP A 229 7.74 19.07 -7.95
C ASP A 229 9.24 19.28 -8.28
N TYR A 230 10.14 19.03 -7.32
CA TYR A 230 11.59 19.08 -7.50
C TYR A 230 12.12 18.11 -8.59
N ASP A 231 11.50 16.94 -8.74
CA ASP A 231 11.86 15.96 -9.78
C ASP A 231 11.42 16.45 -11.16
N ILE A 232 10.23 17.06 -11.25
CA ILE A 232 9.64 17.51 -12.52
C ILE A 232 10.48 18.63 -13.14
N TRP A 233 11.02 19.54 -12.33
CA TRP A 233 11.95 20.58 -12.82
C TRP A 233 13.26 19.98 -13.38
N SER A 234 13.71 18.85 -12.82
CA SER A 234 14.93 18.16 -13.26
C SER A 234 14.71 17.31 -14.53
N ILE A 235 13.49 16.81 -14.75
CA ILE A 235 13.12 16.03 -15.93
C ILE A 235 12.92 16.93 -17.17
N ASN A 236 12.53 18.19 -16.98
CA ASN A 236 12.05 19.06 -18.05
C ASN A 236 13.07 20.12 -18.54
N GLN A 237 14.37 19.93 -18.27
CA GLN A 237 15.45 20.80 -18.77
C GLN A 237 16.44 20.06 -19.68
N PRO A 238 16.75 20.58 -20.89
CA PRO A 238 17.71 19.93 -21.79
C PRO A 238 19.17 19.94 -21.32
N LEU A 239 19.57 20.89 -20.46
CA LEU A 239 20.98 21.19 -20.18
C LEU A 239 21.22 21.76 -18.76
N ILE A 240 21.39 20.89 -17.77
CA ILE A 240 22.27 21.18 -16.62
C ILE A 240 23.28 20.03 -16.47
N ARG A 241 24.57 20.35 -16.58
CA ARG A 241 25.66 19.43 -16.27
C ARG A 241 25.94 19.47 -14.76
N GLY A 242 26.12 18.31 -14.14
CA GLY A 242 26.88 18.18 -12.90
C GLY A 242 26.17 18.60 -11.60
N LEU A 243 25.10 17.90 -11.23
CA LEU A 243 24.69 17.77 -9.82
C LEU A 243 24.44 16.28 -9.51
N HIS A 244 24.93 15.82 -8.36
CA HIS A 244 24.88 14.40 -7.99
C HIS A 244 23.47 13.98 -7.58
N ILE A 245 22.81 13.14 -8.38
CA ILE A 245 21.59 12.44 -7.97
C ILE A 245 22.00 11.27 -7.06
N THR A 246 21.99 11.49 -5.75
CA THR A 246 22.35 10.47 -4.76
C THR A 246 21.24 9.43 -4.58
N SER A 247 21.35 8.33 -5.34
CA SER A 247 20.66 7.06 -5.10
C SER A 247 19.12 7.06 -5.27
N ILE A 248 18.63 7.35 -6.48
CA ILE A 248 17.37 6.75 -6.92
C ILE A 248 17.61 5.24 -7.12
N ARG A 249 17.08 4.42 -6.20
CA ARG A 249 17.17 2.95 -6.26
C ARG A 249 16.27 2.46 -7.41
N GLN A 250 16.87 2.02 -8.52
CA GLN A 250 16.21 1.93 -9.83
C GLN A 250 14.88 1.13 -9.85
N PRO A 251 13.78 1.74 -10.31
CA PRO A 251 12.61 1.05 -10.85
C PRO A 251 12.67 0.92 -12.38
N LYS A 252 11.95 -0.04 -12.95
CA LYS A 252 11.76 -0.20 -14.40
C LYS A 252 10.34 0.23 -14.78
N VAL A 253 10.21 1.12 -15.77
CA VAL A 253 8.95 1.50 -16.47
C VAL A 253 7.79 1.90 -15.55
N GLY A 254 7.55 3.20 -15.41
CA GLY A 254 6.52 3.73 -14.49
C GLY A 254 5.70 4.89 -15.04
N VAL A 255 4.55 5.16 -14.41
CA VAL A 255 3.84 6.44 -14.50
C VAL A 255 4.42 7.44 -13.50
N LEU A 256 4.43 8.74 -13.84
CA LEU A 256 4.70 9.84 -12.90
C LEU A 256 3.40 10.63 -12.65
N LEU A 257 3.03 10.86 -11.39
CA LEU A 257 1.91 11.76 -11.05
C LEU A 257 2.32 13.24 -11.08
N TYR A 258 1.35 14.08 -11.47
CA TYR A 258 1.30 15.48 -11.07
C TYR A 258 0.18 15.66 -10.02
N ILE A 259 0.49 16.15 -8.82
CA ILE A 259 -0.49 16.50 -7.78
C ILE A 259 -0.41 18.00 -7.52
N LEU A 260 -1.57 18.68 -7.57
CA LEU A 260 -1.78 20.07 -7.18
C LEU A 260 -2.49 20.14 -5.81
#